data_AF-A0A662S9U4-F1
#
_entry.id   AF-A0A662S9U4-F1
#
_cell.length_a   1.000
_cell.length_b   1.000
_cell.length_c   1.000
_cell.angle_alpha   90.00
_cell.angle_beta   90.00
_cell.angle_gamma   90.00
#
_symmetry.space_group_name_H-M   'P 1'
#
loop_
_entity.id
_entity.type
_entity.pdbx_description
1 polymer ?
#
loop_
_entity_poly.entity_id
_entity_poly.type
_entity_poly.pdbx_seq_one_letter_code
_entity_poly.pdbx_strand_id
1 'polypeptide(L)'
;MKYAQEISKISDSNLENNLRKALGVLQEDGVYAMFLWLESKEGKNIRKILIRLLNESEIRKYLLTNSSDFPEDFSKFCEKLREIAQDIDKLLFVKKLLERTLIYALYHTKIGE
;
A
#
# COMPACT_ATOMS: atom_id res chain seq x y z
N MET A 1 -9.13 0.96 8.50
CA MET A 1 -8.42 1.37 9.74
C MET A 1 -7.59 0.24 10.36
N LYS A 2 -8.03 -1.03 10.37
CA LYS A 2 -7.25 -2.17 10.91
C LYS A 2 -5.81 -2.26 10.39
N TYR A 3 -5.60 -2.06 9.09
CA TYR A 3 -4.26 -2.13 8.47
C TYR A 3 -3.34 -0.99 8.86
N ALA A 4 -3.87 0.21 9.10
CA ALA A 4 -3.07 1.34 9.56
C ALA A 4 -2.48 1.06 10.95
N GLN A 5 -3.29 0.47 11.85
CA GLN A 5 -2.84 0.03 13.17
C GLN A 5 -1.88 -1.15 13.11
N GLU A 6 -2.06 -2.06 12.14
CA GLU A 6 -1.15 -3.17 11.93
C GLU A 6 0.23 -2.67 11.47
N ILE A 7 0.26 -1.72 10.53
CA ILE A 7 1.49 -1.08 10.07
C ILE A 7 2.19 -0.35 11.22
N SER A 8 1.46 0.37 12.08
CA SER A 8 2.06 1.09 13.21
C SER A 8 2.67 0.20 14.29
N LYS A 9 2.36 -1.12 14.27
CA LYS A 9 2.91 -2.10 15.21
C LYS A 9 4.15 -2.83 14.67
N ILE A 10 4.63 -2.50 13.47
CA ILE A 10 5.87 -3.04 12.95
C ILE A 10 7.02 -2.58 13.85
N SER A 11 7.76 -3.54 14.41
CA SER A 11 8.99 -3.26 15.18
C SER A 11 10.12 -2.84 14.23
N ASP A 12 10.13 -1.57 13.85
CA ASP A 12 11.14 -0.95 12.99
C ASP A 12 11.39 0.49 13.48
N SER A 13 12.61 0.80 13.91
CA SER A 13 12.99 2.14 14.37
C SER A 13 12.92 3.20 13.26
N ASN A 14 12.95 2.77 11.99
CA ASN A 14 12.81 3.63 10.83
C ASN A 14 11.36 3.72 10.31
N LEU A 15 10.38 3.12 10.99
CA LEU A 15 9.00 3.02 10.50
C LEU A 15 8.39 4.37 10.13
N GLU A 16 8.50 5.38 11.02
CA GLU A 16 7.96 6.72 10.73
C GLU A 16 8.57 7.32 9.46
N ASN A 17 9.90 7.23 9.32
CA ASN A 17 10.61 7.72 8.16
C ASN A 17 10.21 6.96 6.89
N ASN A 18 10.03 5.65 7.00
CA ASN A 18 9.59 4.79 5.91
C ASN A 18 8.17 5.13 5.46
N LEU A 19 7.25 5.41 6.39
CA LEU A 19 5.90 5.87 6.08
C LEU A 19 5.88 7.23 5.38
N ARG A 20 6.67 8.19 5.87
CA ARG A 20 6.77 9.53 5.26
C ARG A 20 7.33 9.45 3.84
N LYS A 21 8.37 8.66 3.61
CA LYS A 21 8.96 8.46 2.28
C LYS A 21 7.99 7.76 1.33
N ALA A 22 7.36 6.67 1.77
CA ALA A 22 6.35 5.97 0.96
C ALA A 22 5.17 6.90 0.60
N LEU A 23 4.70 7.70 1.54
CA LEU A 23 3.64 8.68 1.31
C LEU A 23 4.07 9.76 0.31
N GLY A 24 5.29 10.28 0.44
CA GLY A 24 5.84 11.24 -0.52
C GLY A 24 5.93 10.68 -1.94
N VAL A 25 6.49 9.48 -2.10
CA VAL A 25 6.56 8.80 -3.40
C VAL A 25 5.15 8.53 -3.96
N LEU A 26 4.18 8.16 -3.12
CA LEU A 26 2.79 7.96 -3.57
C LEU A 26 2.15 9.26 -4.08
N GLN A 27 2.43 10.38 -3.41
CA GLN A 27 1.85 11.67 -3.74
C GLN A 27 2.43 12.22 -5.05
N GLU A 28 3.75 12.22 -5.17
CA GLU A 28 4.50 12.79 -6.30
C GLU A 28 4.57 11.85 -7.52
N ASP A 29 4.96 10.59 -7.31
CA ASP A 29 5.31 9.65 -8.39
C ASP A 29 4.23 8.57 -8.63
N GLY A 30 3.29 8.42 -7.69
CA GLY A 30 2.13 7.55 -7.82
C GLY A 30 2.29 6.13 -7.28
N VAL A 31 1.27 5.30 -7.54
CA VAL A 31 1.09 3.99 -6.88
C VAL A 31 2.22 3.02 -7.23
N TYR A 32 2.60 2.92 -8.51
CA TYR A 32 3.65 2.00 -8.95
C TYR A 32 5.00 2.35 -8.30
N ALA A 33 5.40 3.62 -8.36
CA ALA A 33 6.66 4.09 -7.79
C ALA A 33 6.74 3.82 -6.28
N MET A 34 5.65 4.02 -5.55
CA MET A 34 5.62 3.75 -4.10
C MET A 34 5.79 2.26 -3.78
N PHE A 35 5.14 1.36 -4.54
CA PHE A 35 5.33 -0.08 -4.35
C PHE A 35 6.76 -0.53 -4.72
N LEU A 36 7.35 0.05 -5.77
CA LEU A 36 8.74 -0.20 -6.15
C LEU A 36 9.72 0.28 -5.06
N TRP A 37 9.47 1.45 -4.50
CA TRP A 37 10.25 1.99 -3.39
C TRP A 37 10.19 1.07 -2.16
N LEU A 38 8.99 0.62 -1.77
CA LEU A 38 8.78 -0.30 -0.65
C LEU A 38 9.45 -1.65 -0.86
N GLU A 39 9.51 -2.16 -2.09
CA GLU A 39 10.21 -3.41 -2.40
C GLU A 39 11.74 -3.28 -2.34
N SER A 40 12.27 -2.14 -2.79
CA SER A 40 13.73 -1.91 -2.87
C SER A 40 14.40 -1.58 -1.53
N LYS A 41 13.63 -1.33 -0.46
CA LYS A 41 14.11 -0.88 0.86
C LYS A 41 13.51 -1.73 1.99
N GLU A 42 13.66 -1.25 3.22
CA GLU A 42 13.11 -1.88 4.44
C GLU A 42 11.56 -1.86 4.52
N GLY A 43 10.89 -1.29 3.51
CA GLY A 43 9.43 -1.18 3.42
C GLY A 43 8.67 -2.48 3.07
N LYS A 44 9.35 -3.64 2.98
CA LYS A 44 8.72 -4.91 2.57
C LYS A 44 7.55 -5.33 3.48
N ASN A 45 7.66 -5.11 4.78
CA ASN A 45 6.58 -5.42 5.72
C ASN A 45 5.35 -4.54 5.49
N ILE A 46 5.57 -3.24 5.24
CA ILE A 46 4.50 -2.29 4.88
C ILE A 46 3.84 -2.75 3.58
N ARG A 47 4.63 -3.09 2.55
CA ARG A 47 4.12 -3.61 1.27
C ARG A 47 3.20 -4.82 1.46
N LYS A 48 3.64 -5.83 2.22
CA LYS A 48 2.84 -7.03 2.48
C LYS A 48 1.50 -6.72 3.13
N ILE A 49 1.48 -5.81 4.10
CA ILE A 49 0.24 -5.39 4.77
C ILE A 49 -0.67 -4.62 3.79
N LEU A 50 -0.12 -3.76 2.94
CA LEU A 50 -0.88 -3.06 1.91
C LEU A 50 -1.46 -4.01 0.85
N ILE A 51 -0.74 -5.05 0.45
CA ILE A 51 -1.27 -6.10 -0.43
C ILE A 51 -2.45 -6.82 0.24
N ARG A 52 -2.34 -7.15 1.53
CA ARG A 52 -3.46 -7.74 2.29
C ARG A 52 -4.66 -6.81 2.36
N LEU A 53 -4.46 -5.50 2.49
CA LEU A 53 -5.54 -4.50 2.39
C LEU A 53 -6.22 -4.56 1.01
N LEU A 54 -5.45 -4.58 -0.08
CA LEU A 54 -6.00 -4.63 -1.44
C LEU A 54 -6.75 -5.93 -1.74
N ASN A 55 -6.42 -7.02 -1.02
CA ASN A 55 -7.05 -8.33 -1.15
C ASN A 55 -8.34 -8.53 -0.36
N GLU A 56 -8.72 -7.59 0.52
CA GLU A 56 -10.01 -7.64 1.20
C GLU A 56 -11.15 -7.69 0.19
N SER A 57 -12.13 -8.57 0.40
CA SER A 57 -13.22 -8.82 -0.55
C SER A 57 -13.93 -7.55 -1.01
N GLU A 58 -14.19 -6.63 -0.06
CA GLU A 58 -14.88 -5.37 -0.29
C GLU A 58 -14.07 -4.38 -1.13
N ILE A 59 -12.75 -4.49 -1.16
CA ILE A 59 -11.85 -3.64 -1.96
C ILE A 59 -11.55 -4.33 -3.29
N ARG A 60 -11.14 -5.61 -3.23
CA ARG A 60 -10.72 -6.41 -4.36
C ARG A 60 -11.76 -6.47 -5.47
N LYS A 61 -13.05 -6.58 -5.11
CA LYS A 61 -14.17 -6.63 -6.09
C LYS A 61 -14.27 -5.40 -6.99
N TYR A 62 -13.74 -4.25 -6.55
CA TYR A 62 -13.71 -3.02 -7.37
C TYR A 62 -12.43 -2.90 -8.20
N LEU A 63 -11.39 -3.65 -7.85
CA LEU A 63 -10.08 -3.58 -8.51
C LEU A 63 -9.94 -4.66 -9.59
N LEU A 64 -10.32 -5.89 -9.27
CA LEU A 64 -10.11 -7.07 -10.10
C LEU A 64 -11.47 -7.67 -10.48
N THR A 65 -11.65 -7.87 -11.78
CA THR A 65 -12.89 -8.44 -12.35
C THR A 65 -13.00 -9.95 -12.11
N ASN A 66 -11.86 -10.61 -11.88
CA ASN A 66 -11.77 -12.04 -11.62
C ASN A 66 -11.50 -12.28 -10.13
N SER A 67 -11.84 -13.47 -9.62
CA SER A 67 -11.63 -13.87 -8.22
C SER A 67 -10.16 -14.09 -7.83
N SER A 68 -9.20 -13.57 -8.60
CA SER A 68 -7.77 -13.68 -8.33
C SER A 68 -7.33 -12.61 -7.33
N ASP A 69 -6.47 -12.99 -6.38
CA ASP A 69 -5.85 -12.06 -5.43
C ASP A 69 -4.63 -11.35 -6.03
N PHE A 70 -4.26 -10.22 -5.44
CA PHE A 70 -2.93 -9.65 -5.55
C PHE A 70 -1.91 -10.62 -4.94
N PRO A 71 -0.94 -11.12 -5.73
CA PRO A 71 0.07 -12.03 -5.24
C PRO A 71 1.12 -11.28 -4.38
N GLU A 72 1.75 -11.99 -3.45
CA GLU A 72 2.88 -11.43 -2.68
C GLU A 72 4.15 -11.25 -3.52
N ASP A 73 4.33 -12.09 -4.55
CA ASP A 73 5.41 -11.96 -5.51
C ASP A 73 5.36 -10.61 -6.22
N PHE A 74 6.46 -9.86 -6.17
CA PHE A 74 6.47 -8.48 -6.65
C PHE A 74 6.29 -8.37 -8.16
N SER A 75 6.85 -9.30 -8.94
CA SER A 75 6.72 -9.28 -10.40
C SER A 75 5.26 -9.49 -10.81
N LYS A 76 4.61 -10.53 -10.28
CA LYS A 76 3.19 -10.81 -10.55
C LYS A 76 2.28 -9.73 -9.99
N PHE A 77 2.65 -9.11 -8.86
CA PHE A 77 1.93 -7.96 -8.32
C PHE A 77 1.97 -6.78 -9.29
N CYS A 78 3.13 -6.50 -9.89
CA CYS A 78 3.27 -5.43 -10.89
C CYS A 78 2.42 -5.69 -12.13
N GLU A 79 2.29 -6.94 -12.59
CA GLU A 79 1.40 -7.30 -13.69
C GLU A 79 -0.06 -6.95 -13.36
N LYS A 80 -0.53 -7.29 -12.15
CA LYS A 80 -1.87 -6.92 -11.68
C LYS A 80 -2.06 -5.43 -11.51
N LEU A 81 -1.05 -4.72 -11.01
CA LEU A 81 -1.11 -3.27 -10.90
C LEU A 81 -1.18 -2.60 -12.27
N ARG A 82 -0.52 -3.17 -13.29
CA ARG A 82 -0.63 -2.71 -14.69
C ARG A 82 -2.03 -2.88 -15.25
N GLU A 83 -2.72 -3.99 -14.93
CA GLU A 83 -4.14 -4.17 -15.28
C GLU A 83 -5.01 -3.08 -14.64
N ILE A 84 -4.80 -2.76 -13.36
CA ILE A 84 -5.52 -1.66 -12.68
C ILE A 84 -5.24 -0.32 -13.36
N ALA A 85 -3.99 -0.05 -13.72
CA ALA A 85 -3.57 1.23 -14.28
C ALA A 85 -4.18 1.52 -15.67
N GLN A 86 -4.80 0.53 -16.32
CA GLN A 86 -5.59 0.74 -17.55
C GLN A 86 -6.93 1.45 -17.28
N ASP A 87 -7.37 1.50 -16.02
CA ASP A 87 -8.59 2.15 -15.58
C ASP A 87 -8.24 3.25 -14.55
N ILE A 88 -8.45 4.50 -14.96
CA ILE A 88 -8.07 5.67 -14.16
C ILE A 88 -8.84 5.73 -12.83
N ASP A 89 -10.11 5.31 -12.81
CA ASP A 89 -10.94 5.39 -11.62
C ASP A 89 -10.46 4.37 -10.57
N LYS A 90 -10.10 3.16 -11.03
CA LYS A 90 -9.49 2.16 -10.14
C LYS A 90 -8.12 2.62 -9.63
N LEU A 91 -7.30 3.21 -10.49
CA LEU A 91 -5.98 3.72 -10.09
C LEU A 91 -6.10 4.83 -9.04
N LEU A 92 -7.01 5.79 -9.25
CA LEU A 92 -7.27 6.88 -8.29
C LEU A 92 -7.88 6.36 -6.99
N PHE A 93 -8.74 5.35 -7.06
CA PHE A 93 -9.28 4.69 -5.87
C PHE A 93 -8.16 4.04 -5.04
N VAL A 94 -7.26 3.27 -5.66
CA VAL A 94 -6.09 2.69 -4.99
C VAL A 94 -5.21 3.79 -4.38
N LYS A 95 -4.89 4.85 -5.14
CA LYS A 95 -4.08 5.97 -4.64
C LYS A 95 -4.68 6.56 -3.36
N LYS A 96 -5.97 6.91 -3.36
CA LYS A 96 -6.64 7.49 -2.19
C LYS A 96 -6.71 6.53 -1.00
N LEU A 97 -6.98 5.25 -1.25
CA LEU A 97 -7.06 4.23 -0.20
C LEU A 97 -5.71 4.04 0.50
N LEU A 98 -4.64 3.94 -0.28
CA LEU A 98 -3.27 3.79 0.25
C LEU A 98 -2.83 5.05 0.99
N GLU A 99 -3.11 6.23 0.44
CA GLU A 99 -2.79 7.52 1.06
C GLU A 99 -3.43 7.64 2.44
N ARG A 100 -4.74 7.38 2.55
CA ARG A 100 -5.45 7.39 3.84
C ARG A 100 -4.89 6.37 4.82
N THR A 101 -4.51 5.19 4.34
CA THR A 101 -3.96 4.13 5.18
C THR A 101 -2.59 4.52 5.75
N LEU A 102 -1.69 5.05 4.90
CA LEU A 102 -0.35 5.49 5.31
C LEU A 102 -0.43 6.69 6.25
N ILE A 103 -1.32 7.65 6.00
CA ILE A 103 -1.56 8.79 6.89
C ILE A 103 -2.02 8.32 8.27
N TYR A 104 -2.99 7.41 8.34
CA TYR A 104 -3.44 6.89 9.64
C TYR A 104 -2.39 6.04 10.34
N ALA A 105 -1.57 5.28 9.60
CA ALA A 105 -0.45 4.56 10.18
C ALA A 105 0.54 5.54 10.82
N LEU A 106 0.86 6.63 10.12
CA LEU A 106 1.75 7.69 10.60
C LEU A 106 1.19 8.43 11.83
N TYR A 107 -0.13 8.63 11.92
CA TYR A 107 -0.73 9.17 13.14
C TYR A 107 -0.64 8.17 14.30
N HIS A 108 -0.83 6.88 14.05
CA HIS A 108 -0.71 5.86 15.09
C HIS A 108 0.73 5.72 15.61
N THR A 109 1.76 5.91 14.78
CA THR A 109 3.14 5.88 15.27
C THR A 109 3.43 7.01 16.26
N LYS A 110 2.77 8.17 16.12
CA LYS A 110 2.97 9.34 16.99
C LYS A 110 2.23 9.27 18.34
N ILE A 111 1.22 8.40 18.46
CA ILE A 111 0.45 8.23 19.70
C ILE A 111 1.07 7.12 20.57
N GLY A 112 1.90 6.25 19.98
CA GLY A 112 2.57 5.15 20.67
C GLY A 112 3.94 5.50 21.27
N GLU A 113 4.34 6.77 21.25
CA GLU A 113 5.45 7.35 22.03
C GLU A 113 4.92 7.97 23.33
#